data_AF-A0A924Q1U0-F1
#
_entry.id   AF-A0A924Q1U0-F1
#
_cell.length_a   1.000
_cell.length_b   1.000
_cell.length_c   1.000
_cell.angle_alpha   90.00
_cell.angle_beta   90.00
_cell.angle_gamma   90.00
#
_symmetry.space_group_name_H-M   'P 1'
#
loop_
_entity.id
_entity.type
_entity.pdbx_description
1 polymer ?
#
loop_
_entity_poly.entity_id
_entity_poly.type
_entity_poly.pdbx_seq_one_letter_code
_entity_poly.pdbx_strand_id
1 'polypeptide(L)'
;DIPKLGGVDKELTDKKKLADAAVAAKAKADEEQTAKARADNCQRARNNKVVMDSGVRVSQTNAQGERAVMDDAARAAEIKRTQTAIDANCR
;
A
#
# COMPACT_ATOMS: atom_id res chain seq x y z
N ASP A 1 -5.08 -55.15 20.75
CA ASP A 1 -4.06 -54.17 20.31
C ASP A 1 -4.64 -52.78 20.23
N ILE A 2 -4.17 -51.85 21.06
CA ILE A 2 -4.55 -50.44 20.99
C ILE A 2 -3.59 -49.77 19.98
N PRO A 3 -4.06 -49.15 18.90
CA PRO A 3 -3.18 -48.65 17.85
C PRO A 3 -2.36 -47.44 18.34
N LYS A 4 -1.16 -47.30 17.76
CA LYS A 4 -0.15 -46.26 18.03
C LYS A 4 -0.71 -44.84 17.82
N LEU A 5 -1.32 -44.24 18.84
CA LEU A 5 -1.79 -42.85 18.81
C LEU A 5 -0.62 -41.84 18.86
N GLY A 6 0.44 -42.12 19.64
CA GLY A 6 1.54 -41.16 19.84
C GLY A 6 2.42 -40.85 18.62
N GLY A 7 2.43 -41.70 17.59
CA GLY A 7 3.12 -41.42 16.32
C GLY A 7 2.36 -40.42 15.45
N VAL A 8 1.03 -40.52 15.45
CA VAL A 8 0.12 -39.62 14.72
C VAL A 8 0.10 -38.24 15.38
N ASP A 9 0.15 -38.17 16.72
CA ASP A 9 0.20 -36.90 17.46
C ASP A 9 1.47 -36.09 17.17
N LYS A 10 2.62 -36.77 17.00
CA LYS A 10 3.88 -36.12 16.65
C LYS A 10 3.85 -35.53 15.24
N GLU A 11 3.40 -36.31 14.26
CA GLU A 11 3.27 -35.86 12.88
C GLU A 11 2.27 -34.70 12.75
N LEU A 12 1.17 -34.74 13.50
CA LEU A 12 0.18 -33.66 13.53
C LEU A 12 0.76 -32.37 14.12
N THR A 13 1.59 -32.49 15.17
CA THR A 13 2.27 -31.35 15.80
C THR A 13 3.31 -30.71 14.87
N ASP A 14 4.09 -31.53 14.18
CA ASP A 14 5.11 -31.04 13.24
C ASP A 14 4.47 -30.37 12.02
N LYS A 15 3.36 -30.93 11.50
CA LYS A 15 2.55 -30.29 10.44
C LYS A 15 1.98 -28.93 10.88
N LYS A 16 1.48 -28.83 12.11
CA LYS A 16 0.99 -27.55 12.67
C LYS A 16 2.10 -26.50 12.75
N LYS A 17 3.28 -26.86 13.27
CA LYS A 17 4.44 -25.94 13.36
C LYS A 17 4.88 -25.42 11.98
N LEU A 18 4.88 -26.27 10.96
CA LEU A 18 5.22 -25.87 9.59
C LEU A 18 4.16 -24.92 9.01
N ALA A 19 2.87 -25.17 9.25
CA ALA A 19 1.79 -24.30 8.82
C ALA A 19 1.87 -22.92 9.52
N ASP A 20 2.10 -22.90 10.83
CA ASP A 20 2.23 -21.67 11.60
C ASP A 20 3.45 -20.84 11.15
N ALA A 21 4.58 -21.49 10.87
CA ALA A 21 5.76 -20.84 10.31
C ALA A 21 5.50 -20.25 8.92
N ALA A 22 4.75 -20.95 8.06
CA ALA A 22 4.38 -20.44 6.74
C ALA A 22 3.43 -19.24 6.82
N VAL A 23 2.45 -19.26 7.74
CA VAL A 23 1.55 -18.13 7.98
C VAL A 23 2.32 -16.92 8.51
N ALA A 24 3.22 -17.13 9.48
CA ALA A 24 4.07 -16.07 10.02
C ALA A 24 5.01 -15.48 8.96
N ALA A 25 5.60 -16.31 8.10
CA ALA A 25 6.45 -15.85 7.01
C ALA A 25 5.66 -15.02 5.98
N LYS A 26 4.44 -15.47 5.63
CA LYS A 26 3.56 -14.72 4.74
C LYS A 26 3.13 -13.38 5.34
N ALA A 27 2.73 -13.36 6.62
CA ALA A 27 2.36 -12.13 7.31
C ALA A 27 3.49 -11.10 7.30
N LYS A 28 4.74 -11.52 7.58
CA LYS A 28 5.91 -10.64 7.49
C LYS A 28 6.13 -10.11 6.08
N ALA A 29 6.01 -10.95 5.06
CA ALA A 29 6.15 -10.51 3.67
C ALA A 29 5.06 -9.51 3.26
N ASP A 30 3.82 -9.73 3.68
CA ASP A 30 2.69 -8.82 3.41
C ASP A 30 2.87 -7.47 4.15
N GLU A 31 3.37 -7.50 5.39
CA GLU A 31 3.72 -6.31 6.17
C GLU A 31 4.84 -5.50 5.50
N GLU A 32 5.92 -6.16 5.07
CA GLU A 32 7.04 -5.53 4.35
C GLU A 32 6.57 -4.92 3.02
N GLN A 33 5.74 -5.64 2.25
CA GLN A 33 5.18 -5.12 1.01
C GLN A 33 4.29 -3.90 1.26
N THR A 34 3.47 -3.94 2.31
CA THR A 34 2.60 -2.82 2.70
C THR A 34 3.43 -1.61 3.14
N ALA A 35 4.48 -1.83 3.94
CA ALA A 35 5.37 -0.77 4.40
C ALA A 35 6.09 -0.11 3.22
N LYS A 36 6.60 -0.90 2.27
CA LYS A 36 7.22 -0.39 1.05
C LYS A 36 6.22 0.42 0.21
N ALA A 37 5.02 -0.10 -0.01
CA ALA A 37 3.99 0.62 -0.76
C ALA A 37 3.61 1.96 -0.09
N ARG A 38 3.52 2.00 1.24
CA ARG A 38 3.30 3.26 1.99
C ARG A 38 4.43 4.25 1.78
N ALA A 39 5.68 3.82 1.88
CA ALA A 39 6.85 4.69 1.67
C ALA A 39 6.87 5.27 0.24
N ASP A 40 6.64 4.43 -0.77
CA ASP A 40 6.58 4.85 -2.18
C ASP A 40 5.43 5.84 -2.40
N ASN A 41 4.26 5.56 -1.84
CA ASN A 41 3.10 6.45 -1.93
C ASN A 41 3.35 7.80 -1.24
N CYS A 42 4.05 7.80 -0.08
CA CYS A 42 4.45 9.04 0.58
C CYS A 42 5.34 9.89 -0.32
N GLN A 43 6.37 9.30 -0.92
CA GLN A 43 7.27 10.02 -1.83
C GLN A 43 6.52 10.59 -3.03
N ARG A 44 5.63 9.80 -3.65
CA ARG A 44 4.80 10.27 -4.77
C ARG A 44 3.87 11.41 -4.37
N ALA A 45 3.24 11.33 -3.20
CA ALA A 45 2.37 12.38 -2.70
C ALA A 45 3.14 13.69 -2.45
N ARG A 46 4.33 13.62 -1.85
CA ARG A 46 5.19 14.80 -1.65
C ARG A 46 5.59 15.43 -2.99
N ASN A 47 6.01 14.63 -3.97
CA ASN A 47 6.38 15.13 -5.29
C ASN A 47 5.21 15.80 -6.02
N ASN A 48 4.01 15.20 -5.95
CA ASN A 48 2.81 15.80 -6.52
C ASN A 48 2.49 17.16 -5.86
N LYS A 49 2.63 17.27 -4.54
CA LYS A 49 2.39 18.51 -3.82
C LYS A 49 3.33 19.62 -4.29
N VAL A 50 4.61 19.32 -4.46
CA VAL A 50 5.60 20.29 -5.01
C VAL A 50 5.17 20.80 -6.38
N VAL A 51 4.71 19.92 -7.28
CA VAL A 51 4.23 20.34 -8.61
C VAL A 51 3.00 21.25 -8.49
N MET A 52 2.03 20.89 -7.65
CA MET A 52 0.82 21.69 -7.47
C MET A 52 1.13 23.08 -6.88
N ASP A 53 2.02 23.14 -5.89
CA ASP A 53 2.41 24.38 -5.20
C ASP A 53 3.33 25.28 -6.05
N SER A 54 4.05 24.72 -7.02
CA SER A 54 5.00 25.46 -7.87
C SER A 54 4.36 26.46 -8.84
N GLY A 55 3.03 26.41 -9.02
CA GLY A 55 2.31 27.27 -9.96
C GLY A 55 2.53 26.93 -11.45
N VAL A 56 3.26 25.86 -11.77
CA VAL A 56 3.41 25.41 -13.16
C VAL A 56 2.06 25.02 -13.75
N ARG A 57 1.88 25.25 -15.06
CA ARG A 57 0.70 24.78 -15.78
C ARG A 57 0.74 23.26 -15.88
N VAL A 58 -0.35 22.62 -15.44
CA VAL A 58 -0.49 21.16 -15.50
C VAL A 58 -1.58 20.83 -16.49
N SER A 59 -1.25 20.04 -17.52
CA SER A 59 -2.25 19.54 -18.46
C SER A 59 -2.80 18.21 -17.94
N GLN A 60 -4.11 18.11 -17.83
CA GLN A 60 -4.84 16.91 -17.44
C GLN A 60 -5.74 16.44 -18.59
N THR A 61 -5.96 15.14 -18.68
CA THR A 61 -6.98 14.60 -19.57
C THR A 61 -8.33 14.64 -18.85
N ASN A 62 -9.33 15.29 -19.44
CA ASN A 62 -10.68 15.37 -18.88
C ASN A 62 -11.47 14.06 -19.12
N ALA A 63 -12.70 14.00 -18.62
CA ALA A 63 -13.55 12.81 -18.76
C ALA A 63 -13.91 12.46 -20.22
N GLN A 64 -13.80 13.44 -21.11
CA GLN A 64 -14.05 13.34 -22.55
C GLN A 64 -12.81 12.89 -23.33
N GLY A 65 -11.67 12.69 -22.66
CA GLY A 65 -10.41 12.27 -23.28
C GLY A 65 -9.58 13.42 -23.87
N GLU A 66 -9.99 14.67 -23.69
CA GLU A 66 -9.29 15.85 -24.20
C GLU A 66 -8.26 16.36 -23.19
N ARG A 67 -7.17 16.95 -23.69
CA ARG A 67 -6.20 17.63 -22.82
C ARG A 67 -6.68 19.03 -22.49
N ALA A 68 -6.88 19.30 -21.21
CA ALA A 68 -7.20 20.62 -20.67
C ALA A 68 -6.12 21.05 -19.67
N VAL A 69 -5.92 22.35 -19.53
CA VAL A 69 -5.10 22.88 -18.43
C VAL A 69 -5.93 22.78 -17.14
N MET A 70 -5.30 22.30 -16.07
CA MET A 70 -5.87 22.28 -14.73
C MET A 70 -6.13 23.71 -14.27
N ASP A 71 -7.39 24.02 -14.02
CA ASP A 71 -7.80 25.31 -13.45
C ASP A 71 -7.50 25.40 -11.95
N ASP A 72 -7.71 26.58 -11.37
CA ASP A 72 -7.38 26.85 -9.98
C ASP A 72 -8.26 26.05 -8.99
N ALA A 73 -9.51 25.77 -9.36
CA ALA A 73 -10.41 24.98 -8.53
C ALA A 73 -9.95 23.51 -8.47
N ALA A 74 -9.60 22.93 -9.62
CA ALA A 74 -9.03 21.60 -9.75
C ALA A 74 -7.68 21.50 -9.03
N ARG A 75 -6.81 22.51 -9.16
CA ARG A 75 -5.55 22.57 -8.43
C ARG A 75 -5.77 22.58 -6.92
N ALA A 76 -6.68 23.41 -6.41
CA ALA A 76 -6.98 23.47 -4.98
C ALA A 76 -7.53 22.13 -4.45
N ALA A 77 -8.41 21.48 -5.22
CA ALA A 77 -8.91 20.15 -4.89
C ALA A 77 -7.79 19.09 -4.86
N GLU A 78 -6.88 19.13 -5.84
CA GLU A 78 -5.76 18.20 -5.93
C GLU A 78 -4.73 18.41 -4.80
N ILE A 79 -4.48 19.66 -4.39
CA ILE A 79 -3.66 19.98 -3.21
C ILE A 79 -4.27 19.32 -1.97
N LYS A 80 -5.58 19.48 -1.75
CA LYS A 80 -6.28 18.87 -0.61
C LYS A 80 -6.18 17.34 -0.65
N ARG A 81 -6.44 16.74 -1.81
CA ARG A 81 -6.33 15.28 -2.00
C ARG A 81 -4.92 14.78 -1.72
N THR A 82 -3.92 15.48 -2.23
CA THR A 82 -2.51 15.16 -2.02
C THR A 82 -2.10 15.31 -0.56
N GLN A 83 -2.60 16.33 0.14
CA GLN A 83 -2.34 16.48 1.58
C GLN A 83 -2.91 15.30 2.38
N THR A 84 -4.14 14.86 2.10
CA THR A 84 -4.71 13.66 2.72
C THR A 84 -3.85 12.41 2.44
N ALA A 85 -3.32 12.27 1.23
CA ALA A 85 -2.43 11.16 0.89
C ALA A 85 -1.10 11.23 1.65
N ILE A 86 -0.53 12.43 1.85
CA ILE A 86 0.64 12.64 2.70
C ILE A 86 0.32 12.23 4.13
N ASP A 87 -0.78 12.73 4.70
CA ASP A 87 -1.15 12.46 6.09
C ASP A 87 -1.39 10.96 6.35
N ALA A 88 -1.86 10.21 5.34
CA ALA A 88 -2.11 8.78 5.44
C ALA A 88 -0.86 7.91 5.22
N ASN A 89 0.07 8.32 4.36
CA ASN A 89 1.20 7.48 3.93
C ASN A 89 2.56 7.88 4.51
N CYS A 90 2.70 9.11 5.01
CA CYS A 90 3.98 9.66 5.49
C CYS A 90 4.13 9.66 7.01
N ARG A 91 3.24 8.99 7.74
CA ARG A 91 3.32 8.79 9.19
C ARG A 91 4.00 7.47 9.52
#